data_AF-A0A2G6FFV9-F1
#
_entry.id   AF-A0A2G6FFV9-F1
#
_cell.length_a   1.000
_cell.length_b   1.000
_cell.length_c   1.000
_cell.angle_alpha   90.00
_cell.angle_beta   90.00
_cell.angle_gamma   90.00
#
_symmetry.space_group_name_H-M   'P 1'
#
loop_
_entity.id
_entity.type
_entity.pdbx_description
1 polymer ?
#
loop_
_entity_poly.entity_id
_entity_poly.type
_entity_poly.pdbx_seq_one_letter_code
_entity_poly.pdbx_strand_id
1 'polypeptide(L)'
;MGDLGAECMEAIADTFFGTRRKVEEEIRLVTGVCHALEKKAEEVTRCRQRFQSALLGTEAAAALFTAIGLPVPREMRPAGQETPAGPSRDADSGAAADGGPVTLIRKWTGSGRYERLVLDRYDRFQNAVAGYLRGRDENDAVCLRVVRHMAALVNKKVEQVNTHHSPEAALGQAARFQGALETPKAGAMGGGFNRTAGSLSAGMAFSPVNLSDFHLPEYPDLPPVEAVRRPLGRIARRQFSRHKSEALRFLSQTHS
;
A
#
# COMPACT_ATOMS: atom_id res chain seq x y z
N MET A 1 31.77 -49.23 5.97
CA MET A 1 30.47 -48.85 6.59
C MET A 1 30.44 -47.40 7.10
N GLY A 2 31.50 -46.59 6.92
CA GLY A 2 31.53 -45.19 7.36
C GLY A 2 31.03 -44.15 6.35
N ASP A 3 30.76 -44.55 5.10
CA ASP A 3 30.40 -43.64 4.00
C ASP A 3 28.94 -43.17 4.08
N LEU A 4 28.03 -44.11 4.36
CA LEU A 4 26.58 -43.85 4.40
C LEU A 4 26.17 -42.80 5.46
N GLY A 5 26.88 -42.77 6.58
CA GLY A 5 26.62 -41.82 7.66
C GLY A 5 27.07 -40.40 7.31
N ALA A 6 28.18 -40.27 6.57
CA ALA A 6 28.67 -38.98 6.10
C ALA A 6 27.74 -38.41 5.01
N GLU A 7 27.36 -39.23 4.03
CA GLU A 7 26.43 -38.85 2.96
C GLU A 7 25.05 -38.43 3.51
N CYS A 8 24.51 -39.14 4.51
CA CYS A 8 23.24 -38.75 5.14
C CYS A 8 23.33 -37.41 5.89
N MET A 9 24.47 -37.13 6.54
CA MET A 9 24.66 -35.84 7.22
C MET A 9 24.77 -34.69 6.23
N GLU A 10 25.48 -34.89 5.13
CA GLU A 10 25.57 -33.92 4.04
C GLU A 10 24.18 -33.62 3.48
N ALA A 11 23.38 -34.66 3.20
CA ALA A 11 22.00 -34.49 2.73
C ALA A 11 21.10 -33.74 3.72
N ILE A 12 21.22 -34.00 5.03
CA ILE A 12 20.46 -33.29 6.08
C ILE A 12 20.88 -31.82 6.15
N ALA A 13 22.19 -31.55 6.11
CA ALA A 13 22.74 -30.20 6.13
C ALA A 13 22.29 -29.42 4.89
N ASP A 14 22.41 -29.99 3.70
CA ASP A 14 21.99 -29.37 2.44
C ASP A 14 20.50 -29.05 2.44
N THR A 15 19.67 -29.96 2.95
CA THR A 15 18.23 -29.73 3.06
C THR A 15 17.91 -28.59 4.04
N PHE A 16 18.57 -28.59 5.21
CA PHE A 16 18.37 -27.56 6.23
C PHE A 16 18.82 -26.18 5.74
N PHE A 17 20.08 -26.04 5.30
CA PHE A 17 20.62 -24.77 4.83
C PHE A 17 19.98 -24.31 3.53
N GLY A 18 19.66 -25.23 2.62
CA GLY A 18 18.96 -24.94 1.37
C GLY A 18 17.56 -24.35 1.61
N THR A 19 16.79 -24.95 2.53
CA THR A 19 15.44 -24.44 2.86
C THR A 19 15.51 -23.06 3.51
N ARG A 20 16.44 -22.85 4.44
CA ARG A 20 16.64 -21.55 5.10
C ARG A 20 17.11 -20.47 4.13
N ARG A 21 18.04 -20.79 3.22
CA ARG A 21 18.50 -19.86 2.17
C ARG A 21 17.34 -19.40 1.30
N LYS A 22 16.47 -20.32 0.87
CA LYS A 22 15.27 -19.97 0.07
C LYS A 22 14.36 -19.00 0.79
N VAL A 23 14.07 -19.24 2.08
CA VAL A 23 13.25 -18.31 2.88
C VAL A 23 13.93 -16.95 3.02
N GLU A 24 15.24 -16.90 3.23
CA GLU A 24 15.98 -15.64 3.30
C GLU A 24 15.93 -14.86 1.99
N GLU A 25 16.09 -15.52 0.84
CA GLU A 25 15.95 -14.92 -0.49
C GLU A 25 14.56 -14.36 -0.72
N GLU A 26 13.51 -15.09 -0.32
CA GLU A 26 12.13 -14.64 -0.43
C GLU A 26 11.83 -13.44 0.49
N ILE A 27 12.34 -13.43 1.72
CA ILE A 27 12.25 -12.27 2.62
C ILE A 27 12.91 -11.05 1.96
N ARG A 28 14.13 -11.21 1.42
CA ARG A 28 14.85 -10.12 0.73
C ARG A 28 14.06 -9.60 -0.48
N LEU A 29 13.44 -10.50 -1.24
CA LEU A 29 12.58 -10.13 -2.37
C LEU A 29 11.40 -9.26 -1.90
N VAL A 30 10.65 -9.71 -0.88
CA VAL A 30 9.50 -8.96 -0.34
C VAL A 30 9.93 -7.58 0.16
N THR A 31 11.01 -7.51 0.94
CA THR A 31 11.57 -6.25 1.44
C THR A 31 11.94 -5.30 0.30
N GLY A 32 12.55 -5.81 -0.78
CA GLY A 32 12.85 -5.02 -1.98
C GLY A 32 11.59 -4.46 -2.66
N VAL A 33 10.52 -5.26 -2.75
CA VAL A 33 9.24 -4.81 -3.31
C VAL A 33 8.56 -3.78 -2.39
N CYS A 34 8.64 -3.94 -1.06
CA CYS A 34 8.13 -2.94 -0.11
C CYS A 34 8.79 -1.58 -0.30
N HIS A 35 10.12 -1.52 -0.44
CA HIS A 35 10.83 -0.27 -0.72
C HIS A 35 10.48 0.35 -2.08
N ALA A 36 10.23 -0.49 -3.09
CA ALA A 36 9.73 0.01 -4.37
C ALA A 36 8.31 0.58 -4.25
N LEU A 37 7.48 -0.01 -3.39
CA LEU A 37 6.11 0.44 -3.11
C LEU A 37 6.08 1.76 -2.31
N GLU A 38 7.02 1.98 -1.39
CA GLU A 38 7.21 3.27 -0.71
C GLU A 38 7.41 4.41 -1.71
N LYS A 39 8.25 4.21 -2.74
CA LYS A 39 8.45 5.19 -3.82
C LYS A 39 7.15 5.49 -4.60
N LYS A 40 6.29 4.48 -4.80
CA LYS A 40 4.96 4.70 -5.38
C LYS A 40 4.04 5.47 -4.43
N ALA A 41 4.12 5.22 -3.13
CA ALA A 41 3.37 6.00 -2.14
C ALA A 41 3.79 7.48 -2.13
N GLU A 42 5.07 7.79 -2.33
CA GLU A 42 5.56 9.15 -2.52
C GLU A 42 5.00 9.80 -3.81
N GLU A 43 4.90 9.04 -4.90
CA GLU A 43 4.24 9.50 -6.13
C GLU A 43 2.76 9.84 -5.88
N VAL A 44 2.03 8.98 -5.17
CA VAL A 44 0.65 9.23 -4.75
C VAL A 44 0.55 10.52 -3.93
N THR A 45 1.45 10.70 -2.96
CA THR A 45 1.49 11.89 -2.11
C THR A 45 1.72 13.16 -2.92
N ARG A 46 2.66 13.14 -3.87
CA ARG A 46 2.91 14.28 -4.76
C ARG A 46 1.71 14.61 -5.64
N CYS A 47 1.05 13.59 -6.21
CA CYS A 47 -0.16 13.78 -7.00
C CYS A 47 -1.31 14.34 -6.15
N ARG A 48 -1.48 13.84 -4.92
CA ARG A 48 -2.46 14.34 -3.95
C ARG A 48 -2.24 15.82 -3.62
N GLN A 49 -1.00 16.22 -3.32
CA GLN A 49 -0.65 17.61 -3.03
C GLN A 49 -0.92 18.54 -4.22
N ARG A 50 -0.56 18.11 -5.43
CA ARG A 50 -0.85 18.88 -6.66
C ARG A 50 -2.34 19.01 -6.93
N PHE A 51 -3.11 18.00 -6.60
CA PHE A 51 -4.56 18.04 -6.70
C PHE A 51 -5.18 18.97 -5.66
N GLN A 52 -4.74 18.88 -4.41
CA GLN A 52 -5.17 19.77 -3.32
C GLN A 52 -4.85 21.23 -3.63
N SER A 53 -3.65 21.54 -4.11
CA SER A 53 -3.26 22.91 -4.46
C SER A 53 -4.09 23.45 -5.62
N ALA A 54 -4.49 22.59 -6.57
CA ALA A 54 -5.37 22.98 -7.66
C ALA A 54 -6.82 23.25 -7.22
N LEU A 55 -7.23 22.86 -6.00
CA LEU A 55 -8.57 23.13 -5.48
C LEU A 55 -8.68 24.49 -4.76
N LEU A 56 -7.56 25.19 -4.54
CA LEU A 56 -7.48 26.54 -3.94
C LEU A 56 -8.24 26.65 -2.60
N GLY A 57 -8.10 25.64 -1.73
CA GLY A 57 -8.67 25.67 -0.37
C GLY A 57 -9.10 24.30 0.15
N THR A 58 -9.06 24.13 1.48
CA THR A 58 -9.44 22.89 2.17
C THR A 58 -10.94 22.61 2.09
N GLU A 59 -11.78 23.65 2.10
CA GLU A 59 -13.23 23.52 1.94
C GLU A 59 -13.63 22.90 0.60
N ALA A 60 -12.92 23.25 -0.47
CA ALA A 60 -13.15 22.73 -1.81
C ALA A 60 -12.87 21.22 -1.88
N ALA A 61 -11.78 20.80 -1.23
CA ALA A 61 -11.41 19.41 -1.10
C ALA A 61 -12.44 18.64 -0.27
N ALA A 62 -12.81 19.15 0.92
CA ALA A 62 -13.83 18.52 1.75
C ALA A 62 -15.18 18.37 1.01
N ALA A 63 -15.64 19.42 0.33
CA ALA A 63 -16.87 19.38 -0.46
C ALA A 63 -16.82 18.33 -1.58
N LEU A 64 -15.65 18.11 -2.19
CA LEU A 64 -15.47 17.08 -3.19
C LEU A 64 -15.53 15.68 -2.56
N PHE A 65 -14.75 15.42 -1.51
CA PHE A 65 -14.72 14.10 -0.84
C PHE A 65 -16.13 13.70 -0.37
N THR A 66 -16.89 14.64 0.19
CA THR A 66 -18.31 14.44 0.52
C THR A 66 -19.16 14.16 -0.72
N ALA A 67 -18.98 14.93 -1.81
CA ALA A 67 -19.76 14.75 -3.05
C ALA A 67 -19.49 13.40 -3.76
N ILE A 68 -18.32 12.81 -3.56
CA ILE A 68 -17.94 11.50 -4.13
C ILE A 68 -18.13 10.35 -3.13
N GLY A 69 -18.67 10.61 -1.94
CA GLY A 69 -18.97 9.60 -0.94
C GLY A 69 -17.76 9.02 -0.21
N LEU A 70 -16.62 9.72 -0.23
CA LEU A 70 -15.39 9.29 0.42
C LEU A 70 -15.19 10.02 1.77
N PRO A 71 -14.54 9.37 2.76
CA PRO A 71 -14.22 10.01 4.02
C PRO A 71 -13.28 11.19 3.78
N VAL A 72 -13.63 12.35 4.35
CA VAL A 72 -12.79 13.54 4.29
C VAL A 72 -11.53 13.29 5.13
N PRO A 73 -10.31 13.35 4.55
CA PRO A 73 -9.08 13.23 5.30
C PRO A 73 -9.02 14.27 6.44
N ARG A 74 -8.54 13.89 7.63
CA ARG A 74 -8.49 14.78 8.81
C ARG A 74 -7.79 16.11 8.53
N GLU A 75 -6.73 16.07 7.72
CA GLU A 75 -5.95 17.23 7.28
C GLU A 75 -6.76 18.24 6.42
N MET A 76 -7.87 17.81 5.83
CA MET A 76 -8.73 18.63 4.97
C MET A 76 -10.01 19.09 5.67
N ARG A 77 -10.23 18.68 6.92
CA ARG A 77 -11.42 19.08 7.66
C ARG A 77 -11.27 20.57 8.03
N PRO A 78 -12.23 21.43 7.65
CA PRO A 78 -12.19 22.83 8.08
C PRO A 78 -12.22 22.89 9.61
N ALA A 79 -11.44 23.81 10.19
CA ALA A 79 -11.38 24.00 11.64
C ALA A 79 -12.79 24.37 12.14
N GLY A 80 -13.41 23.46 12.92
CA GLY A 80 -14.70 23.71 13.58
C GLY A 80 -15.88 22.83 13.21
N GLN A 81 -15.74 21.79 12.36
CA GLN A 81 -16.83 20.83 12.12
C GLN A 81 -16.57 19.46 12.75
N GLU A 82 -17.10 19.27 13.96
CA GLU A 82 -17.54 17.95 14.41
C GLU A 82 -18.79 17.56 13.61
N THR A 83 -18.79 16.34 13.08
CA THR A 83 -19.88 15.76 12.27
C THR A 83 -21.26 15.89 12.94
N PRO A 84 -22.32 16.06 12.15
CA PRO A 84 -23.34 15.02 12.16
C PRO A 84 -23.83 14.59 10.76
N ALA A 85 -24.57 13.49 10.81
CA ALA A 85 -24.94 12.57 9.75
C ALA A 85 -25.94 13.09 8.69
N GLY A 86 -25.86 12.48 7.50
CA GLY A 86 -27.03 12.07 6.71
C GLY A 86 -27.82 13.14 5.97
N PRO A 87 -28.55 12.77 4.89
CA PRO A 87 -28.80 13.65 3.76
C PRO A 87 -30.18 14.31 3.80
N SER A 88 -30.25 15.59 3.41
CA SER A 88 -31.48 16.22 2.95
C SER A 88 -31.35 16.56 1.47
N ARG A 89 -32.04 15.75 0.67
CA ARG A 89 -32.59 16.15 -0.64
C ARG A 89 -33.73 17.15 -0.37
N ASP A 90 -33.82 18.13 -1.27
CA ASP A 90 -35.00 18.83 -1.81
C ASP A 90 -34.48 20.19 -2.33
N ALA A 91 -34.42 20.43 -3.66
CA ALA A 91 -35.47 21.03 -4.48
C ALA A 91 -35.88 22.42 -3.92
N ASP A 92 -35.92 23.54 -4.63
CA ASP A 92 -36.04 23.82 -6.06
C ASP A 92 -35.84 25.34 -6.29
N SER A 93 -35.53 25.74 -7.54
CA SER A 93 -35.81 27.04 -8.20
C SER A 93 -35.34 28.37 -7.57
N GLY A 94 -34.80 29.36 -8.29
CA GLY A 94 -34.60 29.60 -9.72
C GLY A 94 -34.03 31.02 -9.92
N ALA A 95 -33.54 31.31 -11.13
CA ALA A 95 -33.66 32.61 -11.80
C ALA A 95 -32.83 32.59 -13.10
N ALA A 96 -33.54 32.81 -14.20
CA ALA A 96 -33.05 32.94 -15.55
C ALA A 96 -32.20 34.20 -15.75
N ALA A 97 -31.21 34.12 -16.64
CA ALA A 97 -30.77 35.25 -17.43
C ALA A 97 -30.19 34.74 -18.77
N ASP A 98 -31.07 34.85 -19.76
CA ASP A 98 -30.84 35.43 -21.09
C ASP A 98 -29.92 34.74 -22.10
N GLY A 99 -30.50 34.55 -23.28
CA GLY A 99 -29.90 33.89 -24.43
C GLY A 99 -29.07 34.85 -25.27
N GLY A 100 -27.86 34.39 -25.61
CA GLY A 100 -27.10 34.90 -26.75
C GLY A 100 -26.75 33.73 -27.67
N PRO A 101 -26.71 33.92 -29.00
CA PRO A 101 -26.34 32.86 -29.93
C PRO A 101 -24.85 32.54 -29.75
N VAL A 102 -24.54 31.41 -29.10
CA VAL A 102 -23.16 30.95 -28.92
C VAL A 102 -22.66 30.38 -30.24
N THR A 103 -22.06 31.26 -31.04
CA THR A 103 -21.20 30.88 -32.16
C THR A 103 -20.10 29.95 -31.67
N LEU A 104 -20.11 28.73 -32.20
CA LEU A 104 -19.13 27.67 -32.02
C LEU A 104 -17.76 28.08 -32.61
N ILE A 105 -16.99 28.88 -31.89
CA ILE A 105 -15.52 28.89 -31.99
C ILE A 105 -14.96 28.86 -30.57
N ARG A 106 -14.54 27.65 -30.17
CA ARG A 106 -14.14 27.18 -28.84
C ARG A 106 -12.86 27.88 -28.34
N LYS A 107 -12.91 29.18 -28.05
CA LYS A 107 -11.91 29.85 -27.20
C LYS A 107 -12.21 29.49 -25.75
N TRP A 108 -11.39 28.63 -25.17
CA TRP A 108 -11.57 28.15 -23.80
C TRP A 108 -11.51 29.32 -22.81
N THR A 109 -12.63 29.60 -22.13
CA THR A 109 -12.67 30.59 -21.06
C THR A 109 -11.72 30.17 -19.93
N GLY A 110 -11.21 31.12 -19.14
CA GLY A 110 -10.31 30.83 -18.01
C GLY A 110 -10.88 29.79 -17.04
N SER A 111 -12.21 29.79 -16.85
CA SER A 111 -12.94 28.82 -16.05
C SER A 111 -12.87 27.39 -16.64
N GLY A 112 -13.03 27.23 -17.96
CA GLY A 112 -12.91 25.93 -18.61
C GLY A 112 -11.49 25.37 -18.61
N ARG A 113 -10.47 26.23 -18.70
CA ARG A 113 -9.06 25.83 -18.54
C ARG A 113 -8.77 25.36 -17.11
N TYR A 114 -9.27 26.08 -16.11
CA TYR A 114 -9.16 25.69 -14.70
C TYR A 114 -9.87 24.37 -14.40
N GLU A 115 -11.10 24.19 -14.87
CA GLU A 115 -11.84 22.93 -14.73
C GLU A 115 -11.05 21.73 -15.29
N ARG A 116 -10.46 21.87 -16.48
CA ARG A 116 -9.63 20.81 -17.07
C ARG A 116 -8.37 20.54 -16.28
N LEU A 117 -7.71 21.58 -15.76
CA LEU A 117 -6.54 21.42 -14.92
C LEU A 117 -6.89 20.59 -13.67
N VAL A 118 -7.98 20.95 -12.98
CA VAL A 118 -8.44 20.21 -11.80
C VAL A 118 -8.78 18.75 -12.14
N LEU A 119 -9.45 18.51 -13.28
CA LEU A 119 -9.74 17.16 -13.77
C LEU A 119 -8.47 16.35 -14.10
N ASP A 120 -7.49 16.95 -14.79
CA ASP A 120 -6.20 16.30 -15.09
C ASP A 120 -5.42 15.97 -13.81
N ARG A 121 -5.43 16.86 -12.81
CA ARG A 121 -4.80 16.59 -11.52
C ARG A 121 -5.51 15.47 -10.76
N TYR A 122 -6.83 15.44 -10.80
CA TYR A 122 -7.60 14.35 -10.19
C TYR A 122 -7.32 13.01 -10.88
N ASP A 123 -7.33 12.98 -12.22
CA ASP A 123 -7.03 11.79 -13.01
C ASP A 123 -5.66 11.21 -12.65
N ARG A 124 -4.61 12.05 -12.62
CA ARG A 124 -3.27 11.61 -12.22
C ARG A 124 -3.21 11.09 -10.79
N PHE A 125 -3.96 11.71 -9.87
CA PHE A 125 -4.04 11.26 -8.48
C PHE A 125 -4.75 9.91 -8.38
N GLN A 126 -5.89 9.76 -9.06
CA GLN A 126 -6.65 8.52 -9.14
C GLN A 126 -5.79 7.39 -9.73
N ASN A 127 -5.12 7.64 -10.84
CA ASN A 127 -4.25 6.66 -11.50
C ASN A 127 -3.06 6.28 -10.63
N ALA A 128 -2.46 7.23 -9.91
CA ALA A 128 -1.39 6.93 -8.96
C ALA A 128 -1.88 6.04 -7.81
N VAL A 129 -3.05 6.34 -7.23
CA VAL A 129 -3.66 5.52 -6.17
C VAL A 129 -4.00 4.12 -6.69
N ALA A 130 -4.62 4.03 -7.87
CA ALA A 130 -4.94 2.75 -8.50
C ALA A 130 -3.68 1.92 -8.76
N GLY A 131 -2.61 2.55 -9.28
CA GLY A 131 -1.32 1.92 -9.51
C GLY A 131 -0.64 1.45 -8.23
N TYR A 132 -0.76 2.19 -7.13
CA TYR A 132 -0.26 1.78 -5.82
C TYR A 132 -1.04 0.59 -5.23
N LEU A 133 -2.37 0.62 -5.31
CA LEU A 133 -3.24 -0.40 -4.72
C LEU A 133 -3.26 -1.71 -5.53
N ARG A 134 -3.44 -1.61 -6.86
CA ARG A 134 -3.74 -2.73 -7.76
C ARG A 134 -2.65 -3.03 -8.79
N GLY A 135 -1.74 -2.08 -9.05
CA GLY A 135 -0.80 -2.12 -10.17
C GLY A 135 -1.32 -1.34 -11.38
N ARG A 136 -0.42 -0.87 -12.25
CA ARG A 136 -0.79 -0.13 -13.49
C ARG A 136 -1.16 -1.06 -14.64
N ASP A 137 -0.57 -2.24 -14.68
CA ASP A 137 -0.78 -3.26 -15.71
C ASP A 137 -0.64 -4.67 -15.11
N GLU A 138 -0.87 -5.70 -15.92
CA GLU A 138 -0.79 -7.11 -15.49
C GLU A 138 0.62 -7.54 -15.06
N ASN A 139 1.66 -6.80 -15.47
CA ASN A 139 3.05 -7.10 -15.15
C ASN A 139 3.59 -6.28 -13.97
N ASP A 140 2.78 -5.36 -13.43
CA ASP A 140 3.18 -4.49 -12.33
C ASP A 140 3.15 -5.25 -10.99
N ALA A 141 4.25 -5.95 -10.71
CA ALA A 141 4.46 -6.69 -9.48
C ALA A 141 4.57 -5.80 -8.23
N VAL A 142 4.72 -4.47 -8.39
CA VAL A 142 4.91 -3.54 -7.29
C VAL A 142 3.57 -2.88 -6.92
N CYS A 143 2.69 -3.60 -6.25
CA CYS A 143 1.46 -3.04 -5.70
C CYS A 143 1.12 -3.60 -4.32
N LEU A 144 0.35 -2.84 -3.54
CA LEU A 144 0.01 -3.19 -2.16
C LEU A 144 -0.68 -4.55 -2.06
N ARG A 145 -1.56 -4.89 -3.02
CA ARG A 145 -2.20 -6.21 -3.09
C ARG A 145 -1.18 -7.34 -3.20
N VAL A 146 -0.21 -7.22 -4.11
CA VAL A 146 0.83 -8.24 -4.33
C VAL A 146 1.75 -8.34 -3.12
N VAL A 147 2.20 -7.21 -2.56
CA VAL A 147 3.05 -7.17 -1.35
C VAL A 147 2.37 -7.86 -0.17
N ARG A 148 1.09 -7.57 0.07
CA ARG A 148 0.30 -8.22 1.13
C ARG A 148 0.23 -9.74 0.94
N HIS A 149 0.02 -10.19 -0.30
CA HIS A 149 -0.02 -11.61 -0.61
C HIS A 149 1.36 -12.28 -0.44
N MET A 150 2.43 -11.68 -0.97
CA MET A 150 3.78 -12.21 -0.85
C MET A 150 4.23 -12.29 0.61
N ALA A 151 4.00 -11.23 1.40
CA ALA A 151 4.33 -11.22 2.82
C ALA A 151 3.59 -12.32 3.59
N ALA A 152 2.30 -12.55 3.29
CA ALA A 152 1.55 -13.65 3.91
C ALA A 152 2.11 -15.03 3.55
N LEU A 153 2.49 -15.25 2.28
CA LEU A 153 3.11 -16.51 1.85
C LEU A 153 4.48 -16.75 2.49
N VAL A 154 5.33 -15.72 2.53
CA VAL A 154 6.65 -15.80 3.16
C VAL A 154 6.51 -16.03 4.67
N ASN A 155 5.59 -15.35 5.34
CA ASN A 155 5.36 -15.54 6.77
C ASN A 155 4.89 -16.96 7.10
N LYS A 156 4.07 -17.57 6.24
CA LYS A 156 3.69 -18.98 6.39
C LYS A 156 4.90 -19.92 6.24
N LYS A 157 5.82 -19.63 5.31
CA LYS A 157 7.07 -20.41 5.14
C LYS A 157 8.03 -20.21 6.32
N VAL A 158 8.14 -18.99 6.83
CA VAL A 158 8.90 -18.66 8.05
C VAL A 158 8.39 -19.48 9.23
N GLU A 159 7.08 -19.53 9.43
CA GLU A 159 6.45 -20.36 10.46
C GLU A 159 6.79 -21.83 10.26
N GLN A 160 6.62 -22.37 9.05
CA GLN A 160 6.97 -23.76 8.74
C GLN A 160 8.44 -24.09 9.03
N VAL A 161 9.37 -23.21 8.66
CA VAL A 161 10.80 -23.41 8.91
C VAL A 161 11.11 -23.33 10.41
N ASN A 162 10.54 -22.36 11.12
CA ASN A 162 10.74 -22.22 12.56
C ASN A 162 10.17 -23.41 13.34
N THR A 163 9.05 -24.00 12.90
CA THR A 163 8.40 -25.13 13.57
C THR A 163 9.01 -26.49 13.19
N HIS A 164 9.27 -26.74 11.91
CA HIS A 164 9.62 -28.07 11.40
C HIS A 164 11.10 -28.24 11.03
N HIS A 165 11.81 -27.14 10.80
CA HIS A 165 13.23 -27.13 10.44
C HIS A 165 14.04 -26.38 11.49
N SER A 166 13.81 -26.70 12.78
CA SER A 166 14.65 -26.19 13.86
C SER A 166 16.04 -26.82 13.79
N PRO A 167 17.10 -26.10 14.23
CA PRO A 167 18.44 -26.66 14.33
C PRO A 167 18.48 -27.94 15.17
N GLU A 168 17.63 -28.04 16.19
CA GLU A 168 17.48 -29.22 17.04
C GLU A 168 16.93 -30.43 16.27
N ALA A 169 15.93 -30.22 15.40
CA ALA A 169 15.37 -31.28 14.57
C ALA A 169 16.42 -31.82 13.59
N ALA A 170 17.21 -30.94 12.97
CA ALA A 170 18.29 -31.32 12.07
C ALA A 170 19.43 -32.08 12.80
N LEU A 171 19.87 -31.57 13.96
CA LEU A 171 20.90 -32.23 14.78
C LEU A 171 20.42 -33.58 15.35
N GLY A 172 19.17 -33.65 15.82
CA GLY A 172 18.57 -34.90 16.30
C GLY A 172 18.44 -35.94 15.19
N GLN A 173 18.13 -35.53 13.97
CA GLN A 173 18.11 -36.42 12.81
C GLN A 173 19.52 -36.90 12.45
N ALA A 174 20.51 -36.01 12.41
CA ALA A 174 21.91 -36.37 12.15
C ALA A 174 22.47 -37.34 13.20
N ALA A 175 22.20 -37.10 14.48
CA ALA A 175 22.65 -37.94 15.59
C ALA A 175 22.06 -39.36 15.57
N ARG A 176 20.83 -39.54 15.04
CA ARG A 176 20.23 -40.87 14.81
C ARG A 176 20.98 -41.69 13.77
N PHE A 177 21.50 -41.06 12.72
CA PHE A 177 22.27 -41.75 11.67
C PHE A 177 23.71 -42.07 12.07
N GLN A 178 24.28 -41.32 13.00
CA GLN A 178 25.61 -41.60 13.57
C GLN A 178 25.60 -42.71 14.63
N GLY A 179 24.44 -43.28 14.97
CA GLY A 179 24.32 -44.29 16.04
C GLY A 179 24.56 -43.73 17.44
N ALA A 180 24.61 -42.40 17.61
CA ALA A 180 24.90 -41.73 18.88
C ALA A 180 23.70 -41.64 19.83
N LEU A 181 22.52 -42.07 19.39
CA LEU A 181 21.30 -42.20 20.20
C LEU A 181 20.86 -43.67 20.22
N GLU A 182 21.48 -44.45 21.11
CA GLU A 182 20.70 -45.51 21.76
C GLU A 182 19.49 -44.82 22.40
N THR A 183 18.29 -45.30 22.08
CA THR A 183 17.02 -44.82 22.64
C THR A 183 17.17 -44.48 24.12
N PRO A 184 17.01 -43.21 24.57
CA PRO A 184 16.82 -42.97 25.98
C PRO A 184 15.48 -43.60 26.31
N LYS A 185 15.52 -44.69 27.10
CA LYS A 185 14.36 -45.15 27.86
C LYS A 185 13.68 -43.91 28.41
N ALA A 186 12.44 -43.69 27.98
CA ALA A 186 11.57 -42.68 28.54
C ALA A 186 11.45 -42.96 30.05
N GLY A 187 12.09 -42.14 30.88
CA GLY A 187 11.97 -42.21 32.33
C GLY A 187 13.30 -42.03 33.05
N ALA A 188 13.36 -40.98 33.89
CA ALA A 188 14.35 -40.78 34.95
C ALA A 188 15.74 -40.26 34.55
N MET A 189 15.82 -39.05 34.00
CA MET A 189 16.84 -38.06 34.40
C MET A 189 16.43 -36.67 33.91
N GLY A 190 15.55 -36.02 34.67
CA GLY A 190 15.21 -34.62 34.49
C GLY A 190 16.32 -33.73 35.05
N GLY A 191 16.79 -32.79 34.23
CA GLY A 191 17.55 -31.63 34.70
C GLY A 191 19.00 -31.57 34.23
N GLY A 192 19.24 -30.98 33.06
CA GLY A 192 20.60 -30.56 32.69
C GLY A 192 20.71 -29.99 31.29
N PHE A 193 20.26 -30.73 30.28
CA PHE A 193 20.50 -30.37 28.87
C PHE A 193 19.38 -29.55 28.18
N ASN A 194 18.24 -29.35 28.84
CA ASN A 194 17.07 -28.73 28.19
C ASN A 194 17.06 -27.18 28.24
N ARG A 195 18.03 -26.53 28.91
CA ARG A 195 18.06 -25.06 29.03
C ARG A 195 18.84 -24.35 27.92
N THR A 196 19.75 -25.02 27.24
CA THR A 196 20.55 -24.45 26.14
C THR A 196 19.95 -24.72 24.76
N ALA A 197 19.21 -25.83 24.58
CA ALA A 197 18.56 -26.18 23.32
C ALA A 197 17.62 -25.06 22.83
N GLY A 198 16.66 -24.65 23.67
CA GLY A 198 15.71 -23.59 23.30
C GLY A 198 16.36 -22.24 22.95
N SER A 199 17.56 -21.95 23.45
CA SER A 199 18.28 -20.71 23.14
C SER A 199 18.88 -20.71 21.72
N LEU A 200 19.34 -21.86 21.22
CA LEU A 200 19.90 -21.99 19.87
C LEU A 200 18.80 -21.90 18.82
N SER A 201 17.68 -22.60 19.04
CA SER A 201 16.53 -22.53 18.12
C SER A 201 15.93 -21.13 18.09
N ALA A 202 15.86 -20.43 19.23
CA ALA A 202 15.41 -19.04 19.28
C ALA A 202 16.36 -18.09 18.53
N GLY A 203 17.68 -18.28 18.65
CA GLY A 203 18.68 -17.46 17.97
C GLY A 203 18.74 -17.66 16.45
N MET A 204 18.25 -18.80 15.94
CA MET A 204 18.18 -19.11 14.50
C MET A 204 16.76 -18.99 13.93
N ALA A 205 15.76 -18.58 14.70
CA ALA A 205 14.41 -18.38 14.17
C ALA A 205 14.37 -17.19 13.20
N PHE A 206 13.66 -17.33 12.09
CA PHE A 206 13.37 -16.19 11.22
C PHE A 206 12.29 -15.31 11.84
N SER A 207 12.48 -13.99 11.77
CA SER A 207 11.43 -13.02 12.09
C SER A 207 10.45 -12.92 10.93
N PRO A 208 9.12 -12.99 11.17
CA PRO A 208 8.13 -12.72 10.14
C PRO A 208 8.28 -11.31 9.57
N VAL A 209 7.97 -11.15 8.29
CA VAL A 209 7.90 -9.85 7.62
C VAL A 209 6.71 -9.07 8.21
N ASN A 210 7.01 -7.95 8.86
CA ASN A 210 6.01 -7.02 9.36
C ASN A 210 5.85 -5.85 8.40
N LEU A 211 4.71 -5.78 7.69
CA LEU A 211 4.45 -4.70 6.73
C LEU A 211 4.29 -3.33 7.40
N SER A 212 4.00 -3.29 8.70
CA SER A 212 3.89 -2.03 9.45
C SER A 212 5.21 -1.28 9.55
N ASP A 213 6.34 -1.97 9.45
CA ASP A 213 7.68 -1.38 9.54
C ASP A 213 8.01 -0.50 8.32
N PHE A 214 7.32 -0.71 7.20
CA PHE A 214 7.51 0.02 5.94
C PHE A 214 6.60 1.26 5.81
N HIS A 215 5.87 1.62 6.88
CA HIS A 215 5.00 2.81 6.95
C HIS A 215 4.09 3.00 5.72
N LEU A 216 3.64 1.91 5.10
CA LEU A 216 2.88 1.94 3.85
C LEU A 216 1.52 2.61 4.08
N PRO A 217 1.23 3.78 3.45
CA PRO A 217 0.00 4.50 3.69
C PRO A 217 -1.20 3.76 3.09
N GLU A 218 -2.33 3.85 3.80
CA GLU A 218 -3.61 3.37 3.30
C GLU A 218 -4.33 4.48 2.54
N TYR A 219 -4.74 4.18 1.31
CA TYR A 219 -5.53 5.09 0.48
C TYR A 219 -6.90 4.47 0.21
N PRO A 220 -7.98 5.26 0.23
CA PRO A 220 -9.28 4.80 -0.23
C PRO A 220 -9.24 4.55 -1.74
N ASP A 221 -10.08 3.64 -2.23
CA ASP A 221 -10.25 3.48 -3.68
C ASP A 221 -10.97 4.72 -4.23
N LEU A 222 -10.34 5.37 -5.20
CA LEU A 222 -10.84 6.61 -5.78
C LEU A 222 -11.70 6.30 -7.02
N PRO A 223 -12.91 6.88 -7.11
CA PRO A 223 -13.77 6.67 -8.27
C PRO A 223 -13.10 7.20 -9.56
N PRO A 224 -13.42 6.60 -10.73
CA PRO A 224 -12.86 7.05 -12.00
C PRO A 224 -13.29 8.49 -12.34
N VAL A 225 -12.50 9.17 -13.17
CA VAL A 225 -12.70 10.58 -13.54
C VAL A 225 -14.10 10.81 -14.09
N GLU A 226 -14.62 9.87 -14.86
CA GLU A 226 -15.93 9.90 -15.51
C GLU A 226 -17.06 10.03 -14.49
N ALA A 227 -16.93 9.33 -13.36
CA ALA A 227 -17.92 9.37 -12.27
C ALA A 227 -17.89 10.72 -11.54
N VAL A 228 -16.71 11.33 -11.40
CA VAL A 228 -16.54 12.58 -10.65
C VAL A 228 -16.51 13.83 -11.52
N ARG A 229 -16.53 13.69 -12.85
CA ARG A 229 -16.33 14.80 -13.78
C ARG A 229 -17.33 15.93 -13.57
N ARG A 230 -18.60 15.59 -13.42
CA ARG A 230 -19.69 16.55 -13.18
C ARG A 230 -19.55 17.27 -11.83
N PRO A 231 -19.46 16.57 -10.67
CA PRO A 231 -19.31 17.24 -9.38
C PRO A 231 -18.01 18.05 -9.29
N LEU A 232 -16.89 17.50 -9.77
CA LEU A 232 -15.59 18.18 -9.76
C LEU A 232 -15.61 19.43 -10.65
N GLY A 233 -16.21 19.34 -11.84
CA GLY A 233 -16.37 20.51 -12.72
C GLY A 233 -17.22 21.62 -12.09
N ARG A 234 -18.30 21.26 -11.39
CA ARG A 234 -19.12 22.24 -10.65
C ARG A 234 -18.32 22.93 -9.55
N ILE A 235 -17.55 22.18 -8.76
CA ILE A 235 -16.70 22.70 -7.69
C ILE A 235 -15.61 23.60 -8.28
N ALA A 236 -14.93 23.15 -9.34
CA ALA A 236 -13.88 23.91 -10.00
C ALA A 236 -14.39 25.25 -10.55
N ARG A 237 -15.57 25.28 -11.19
CA ARG A 237 -16.17 26.54 -11.64
C ARG A 237 -16.53 27.48 -10.49
N ARG A 238 -17.10 26.94 -9.40
CA ARG A 238 -17.41 27.73 -8.19
C ARG A 238 -16.14 28.32 -7.58
N GLN A 239 -15.06 27.54 -7.51
CA GLN A 239 -13.77 28.02 -7.01
C GLN A 239 -13.15 29.07 -7.92
N PHE A 240 -13.21 28.86 -9.24
CA PHE A 240 -12.75 29.86 -10.20
C PHE A 240 -13.49 31.20 -10.06
N SER A 241 -14.81 31.17 -9.84
CA SER A 241 -15.60 32.40 -9.65
C SER A 241 -15.25 33.12 -8.34
N ARG A 242 -14.91 32.38 -7.28
CA ARG A 242 -14.55 32.94 -5.96
C ARG A 242 -13.11 33.44 -5.90
N HIS A 243 -12.18 32.71 -6.52
CA HIS A 243 -10.73 32.95 -6.45
C HIS A 243 -10.14 33.22 -7.84
N LYS A 244 -10.80 34.06 -8.65
CA LYS A 244 -10.47 34.26 -10.07
C LYS A 244 -9.02 34.66 -10.32
N SER A 245 -8.48 35.60 -9.54
CA SER A 245 -7.10 36.09 -9.65
C SER A 245 -6.08 34.98 -9.32
N GLU A 246 -6.33 34.22 -8.26
CA GLU A 246 -5.47 33.12 -7.82
C GLU A 246 -5.50 31.94 -8.80
N ALA A 247 -6.68 31.58 -9.31
CA ALA A 247 -6.85 30.55 -10.33
C ALA A 247 -6.15 30.91 -11.65
N LEU A 248 -6.20 32.17 -12.08
CA LEU A 248 -5.46 32.64 -13.25
C LEU A 248 -3.95 32.61 -13.04
N ARG A 249 -3.47 32.98 -11.84
CA ARG A 249 -2.06 32.85 -11.47
C ARG A 249 -1.61 31.38 -11.52
N PHE A 250 -2.38 30.47 -10.93
CA PHE A 250 -2.09 29.04 -10.96
C PHE A 250 -2.05 28.46 -12.38
N LEU A 251 -2.97 28.91 -13.25
CA LEU A 251 -2.95 28.55 -14.67
C LEU A 251 -1.69 29.06 -15.40
N SER A 252 -1.21 30.26 -15.09
CA SER A 252 0.02 30.78 -15.72
C SER A 252 1.28 30.01 -15.30
N GLN A 253 1.35 29.57 -14.04
CA GLN A 253 2.50 28.83 -13.49
C GLN A 253 2.57 27.37 -13.95
N THR A 254 1.47 26.81 -14.43
CA THR A 254 1.40 25.41 -14.87
C THR A 254 1.65 25.22 -16.37
N HIS A 255 1.79 26.31 -17.12
CA HIS A 255 2.05 26.35 -18.56
C HIS A 255 3.43 26.91 -18.94
N SER A 256 4.28 27.23 -17.95
CA SER A 256 5.73 27.45 -18.12
C SER A 256 6.51 26.19 -17.79
#